data_AF-A0A7X6CMY0-F1
#
_entry.id   AF-A0A7X6CMY0-F1
#
_cell.length_a   1.000
_cell.length_b   1.000
_cell.length_c   1.000
_cell.angle_alpha   90.00
_cell.angle_beta   90.00
_cell.angle_gamma   90.00
#
_symmetry.space_group_name_H-M   'P 1'
#
loop_
_entity.id
_entity.type
_entity.pdbx_description
1 polymer ?
#
loop_
_entity_poly.entity_id
_entity_poly.type
_entity_poly.pdbx_seq_one_letter_code
_entity_poly.pdbx_strand_id
1 'polypeptide(L)' 'MNVGCRPTVDGQQPTVEVHLLDWCGDLYGQILSVSLVEFLRTEQKFPSLEALKTQIHADCDVARKVLAGDR' A
#
# COMPACT_ATOMS: atom_id res chain seq x y z
N MET A 1 -0.37 0.08 -3.38
CA MET A 1 -0.91 1.44 -3.16
C MET A 1 -2.11 1.34 -2.22
N ASN A 2 -2.17 2.18 -1.20
CA ASN A 2 -3.33 2.34 -0.33
C ASN A 2 -4.04 3.66 -0.66
N VAL A 3 -5.37 3.63 -0.76
CA VAL A 3 -6.19 4.83 -0.97
C VAL A 3 -7.29 4.80 0.08
N GLY A 4 -7.23 5.70 1.06
CA GLY A 4 -8.17 5.67 2.19
C GLY A 4 -7.81 6.57 3.36
N CYS A 5 -8.57 6.44 4.44
CA CYS A 5 -8.49 7.27 5.65
C CYS A 5 -7.57 6.70 6.74
N ARG A 6 -6.95 5.53 6.54
CA ARG A 6 -5.97 4.94 7.49
C ARG A 6 -6.52 4.82 8.92
N PRO A 7 -7.57 4.01 9.14
CA PRO A 7 -8.27 3.91 10.43
C PRO A 7 -7.43 3.33 11.59
N THR A 8 -6.23 2.82 11.30
CA THR A 8 -5.31 2.25 12.30
C THR A 8 -4.38 3.31 12.91
N VAL A 9 -4.22 4.46 12.25
CA VAL A 9 -3.36 5.57 12.70
C VAL A 9 -4.13 6.89 12.83
N ASP A 10 -5.45 6.79 13.05
CA ASP A 10 -6.37 7.91 13.22
C ASP A 10 -6.32 8.98 12.11
N GLY A 11 -6.11 8.54 10.86
CA GLY A 11 -6.22 9.45 9.72
C GLY A 11 -7.66 9.96 9.54
N GLN A 12 -7.82 11.27 9.44
CA GLN A 12 -9.14 11.89 9.25
C GLN A 12 -9.44 12.27 7.80
N GLN A 13 -8.43 12.24 6.93
CA GLN A 13 -8.56 12.63 5.53
C GLN A 13 -8.08 11.51 4.62
N PRO A 14 -8.74 11.31 3.47
CA PRO A 14 -8.32 10.33 2.49
C PRO A 14 -6.96 10.71 1.92
N THR A 15 -6.09 9.72 1.82
CA THR A 15 -4.75 9.87 1.25
C THR A 15 -4.46 8.75 0.26
N VAL A 16 -3.50 9.00 -0.62
CA VAL A 16 -2.93 8.00 -1.53
C VAL A 16 -1.50 7.74 -1.08
N GLU A 17 -1.23 6.50 -0.66
CA GLU A 17 0.09 6.07 -0.20
C GLU A 17 0.63 4.96 -1.11
N VAL A 18 1.84 5.18 -1.65
CA VAL A 18 2.50 4.24 -2.54
C VAL A 18 3.73 3.69 -1.84
N HIS A 19 3.74 2.39 -1.61
CA HIS A 19 4.93 1.66 -1.22
C HIS A 19 5.63 1.16 -2.48
N LEU A 20 6.82 1.67 -2.79
CA LEU A 20 7.63 1.25 -3.93
C LEU A 20 8.41 -0.01 -3.55
N LEU A 21 8.17 -1.10 -4.26
CA LEU A 21 8.82 -2.39 -4.00
C LEU A 21 10.31 -2.31 -4.36
N ASP A 22 11.15 -2.86 -3.48
CA ASP A 22 12.62 -2.98 -3.65
C ASP A 22 13.35 -1.66 -3.97
N TRP A 23 12.75 -0.53 -3.60
CA TRP A 23 13.29 0.79 -3.89
C TRP A 23 13.63 1.55 -2.61
N CYS A 24 14.72 2.30 -2.65
CA CYS A 24 15.11 3.24 -1.60
C CYS A 24 15.60 4.55 -2.21
N GLY A 25 15.33 5.66 -1.51
CA GLY A 25 15.71 7.00 -1.94
C GLY A 25 14.72 8.06 -1.47
N ASP A 26 14.83 9.24 -2.05
CA ASP A 26 13.94 10.38 -1.81
C ASP A 26 13.21 10.79 -3.09
N LEU A 27 11.89 11.01 -2.99
CA LEU A 27 11.01 11.47 -4.06
C LEU A 27 10.25 12.76 -3.69
N TYR A 28 10.61 13.44 -2.60
CA TYR A 28 10.01 14.72 -2.25
C TYR A 28 10.18 15.73 -3.39
N GLY A 29 9.09 16.42 -3.72
CA GLY A 29 9.03 17.40 -4.82
C GLY A 29 8.95 16.80 -6.22
N GLN A 30 9.00 15.46 -6.37
CA GLN A 30 8.87 14.81 -7.66
C GLN A 30 7.40 14.57 -8.02
N ILE A 31 7.09 14.65 -9.32
CA ILE A 31 5.77 14.29 -9.85
C ILE A 31 5.83 12.83 -10.29
N LEU A 32 4.93 12.02 -9.75
CA LEU A 32 4.83 10.60 -10.05
C LEU A 32 3.50 10.28 -10.75
N SER A 33 3.57 9.43 -11.78
CA SER A 33 2.39 8.84 -12.39
C SER A 33 2.18 7.43 -11.83
N VAL A 34 0.95 7.14 -11.40
CA VAL A 34 0.57 5.84 -10.86
C VAL A 34 -0.65 5.29 -11.59
N SER A 35 -0.78 3.97 -11.66
CA SER A 35 -1.92 3.30 -12.30
C SER A 35 -2.44 2.18 -11.40
N LEU A 36 -3.76 2.06 -11.34
CA LEU A 36 -4.43 0.96 -10.66
C LEU A 36 -4.42 -0.27 -11.58
N VAL A 37 -3.77 -1.34 -11.12
CA VAL A 37 -3.67 -2.61 -11.86
C VAL A 37 -4.71 -3.60 -11.35
N GLU A 38 -4.72 -3.84 -10.04
CA GLU A 38 -5.62 -4.79 -9.40
C GLU A 38 -6.00 -4.34 -7.99
N PHE A 39 -7.22 -4.67 -7.58
CA PHE A 39 -7.71 -4.42 -6.23
C PHE A 39 -7.36 -5.60 -5.32
N LEU A 40 -6.53 -5.35 -4.29
CA LEU A 40 -6.06 -6.42 -3.39
C LEU A 40 -6.98 -6.64 -2.18
N ARG A 41 -7.48 -5.56 -1.56
CA ARG A 41 -8.38 -5.63 -0.39
C ARG A 41 -9.06 -4.30 -0.08
N THR A 42 -10.13 -4.37 0.70
CA THR A 42 -10.76 -3.20 1.32
C THR A 42 -9.90 -2.60 2.44
N GLU A 43 -10.20 -1.37 2.81
CA GLU A 43 -9.62 -0.76 4.02
C GLU A 43 -10.02 -1.55 5.26
N GLN A 44 -9.09 -1.69 6.20
CA GLN A 44 -9.27 -2.48 7.42
C GLN A 44 -8.53 -1.80 8.56
N LYS A 45 -9.15 -1.79 9.75
CA LYS A 45 -8.48 -1.43 11.00
C LYS A 45 -7.74 -2.65 11.56
N PHE A 46 -6.50 -2.49 11.95
CA PHE A 46 -5.71 -3.56 12.56
C PHE A 46 -5.66 -3.40 14.08
N PRO A 47 -5.57 -4.52 14.83
CA PRO A 47 -5.52 -4.50 16.28
C PRO A 47 -4.18 -3.99 16.84
N SER A 48 -3.12 -3.98 16.01
CA SER A 48 -1.79 -3.50 16.40
C SER A 48 -0.99 -3.06 15.16
N LEU A 49 0.09 -2.30 15.40
CA LEU A 49 1.04 -1.93 14.35
C LEU A 49 1.75 -3.14 13.74
N GLU A 50 2.06 -4.17 14.54
CA GLU A 50 2.69 -5.40 14.03
C GLU A 50 1.73 -6.17 13.10
N ALA A 51 0.43 -6.19 13.42
CA ALA A 51 -0.58 -6.77 12.53
C ALA A 51 -0.69 -5.98 11.21
N LEU A 52 -0.66 -4.64 11.27
CA LEU A 52 -0.63 -3.79 10.08
C LEU A 52 0.60 -4.06 9.21
N LYS A 53 1.81 -4.09 9.80
CA LYS A 53 3.05 -4.40 9.06
C LYS A 53 2.99 -5.76 8.40
N THR A 54 2.51 -6.77 9.12
CA THR A 54 2.35 -8.13 8.59
C THR A 54 1.42 -8.14 7.37
N GLN A 55 0.30 -7.42 7.45
CA GLN A 55 -0.60 -7.29 6.30
C GLN A 55 0.07 -6.54 5.13
N ILE A 56 0.82 -5.47 5.38
CA ILE A 56 1.53 -4.73 4.32
C ILE A 56 2.51 -5.66 3.58
N HIS A 57 3.25 -6.51 4.28
CA HIS A 57 4.14 -7.49 3.64
C HIS A 57 3.35 -8.49 2.79
N ALA A 58 2.24 -9.03 3.30
CA ALA A 58 1.38 -9.92 2.52
C ALA A 58 0.80 -9.24 1.27
N ASP A 59 0.37 -7.97 1.38
CA ASP A 59 -0.11 -7.17 0.26
C ASP A 59 0.99 -6.98 -0.79
N CYS A 60 2.25 -6.78 -0.37
CA CYS A 60 3.40 -6.69 -1.28
C CYS A 60 3.66 -8.00 -2.02
N ASP A 61 3.58 -9.15 -1.34
CA ASP A 61 3.77 -10.46 -1.97
C ASP A 61 2.69 -10.76 -3.01
N VAL A 62 1.44 -10.40 -2.73
CA VAL A 62 0.34 -10.53 -3.72
C VAL A 62 0.59 -9.59 -4.89
N ALA A 63 0.96 -8.33 -4.65
CA ALA A 63 1.25 -7.37 -5.71
C ALA A 63 2.36 -7.87 -6.64
N ARG A 64 3.41 -8.52 -6.12
CA ARG A 64 4.47 -9.12 -6.94
C ARG A 64 3.94 -10.19 -7.89
N LYS A 65 3.10 -11.09 -7.40
CA LYS A 65 2.49 -12.17 -8.22
C LYS A 65 1.62 -11.59 -9.33
N VAL A 66 0.76 -10.63 -8.97
CA VAL A 66 -0.09 -9.90 -9.93
C VAL A 66 0.74 -9.24 -11.03
N LEU A 67 1.82 -8.55 -10.66
CA LEU A 67 2.70 -7.86 -11.62
C LEU A 67 3.54 -8.81 -12.47
N ALA A 68 3.87 -10.01 -11.97
CA ALA A 68 4.56 -11.04 -12.73
C ALA A 68 3.64 -11.78 -13.72
N GLY A 69 2.31 -11.65 -13.57
CA GLY A 69 1.34 -12.43 -14.35
C GLY A 69 1.17 -13.87 -13.86
N ASP A 70 1.78 -14.21 -12.72
CA ASP A 70 1.66 -15.52 -12.07
C ASP A 70 0.33 -15.59 -11.33
N ARG A 71 -0.65 -16.25 -11.95
CA ARG A 71 -2.03 -16.36 -11.47
C ARG A 71 -2.29 -17.68 -10.75
#